data_AF-A0A1N5YQA8-F1
#
_entry.id   AF-A0A1N5YQA8-F1
#
_cell.length_a   1.000
_cell.length_b   1.000
_cell.length_c   1.000
_cell.angle_alpha   90.00
_cell.angle_beta   90.00
_cell.angle_gamma   90.00
#
_symmetry.space_group_name_H-M   'P 1'
#
loop_
_entity.id
_entity.type
_entity.pdbx_description
1 polymer ?
#
loop_
_entity_poly.entity_id
_entity_poly.type
_entity_poly.pdbx_seq_one_letter_code
_entity_poly.pdbx_strand_id
1 'polypeptide(L)'
;MLVGRDGGYRLIPLHVGEGHGLLSPDGRHYLRPGTGELLDLTTGRQRRTLPTGVRPLAWSPDGRQVLGTHSNDDPVISYGSDNQPLNDPEKPDDLLVVDPYRGTERVVRAGTFAAHAAAAWSPAGDLVAVAGPPDEAALVAERQRLVVVDPAGDRPRWQVDLGERRMLAGPAAWHPDGRWIALLAFDGCAGLGCTPDQAAARTWRIEFLEAATGRVVGRPLPVDASTTQVVGWRGTDPVVQRVTAAQRDDDRRAILAVLSADGGHEVLLTAPDGTTDIAVPGDLLARAAFGGPELRPSPFAAPLWCYLALAVPSLLAVTLLVRHRRRRRGSAAGADPSLTPRGSGVTPRADPA
;
A
#
# COMPACT_ATOMS: atom_id res chain seq x y z
N MET A 1 0.92 -6.44 -1.48
CA MET A 1 -0.22 -7.06 -0.78
C MET A 1 -0.43 -6.33 0.55
N LEU A 2 -1.68 -6.19 1.02
CA LEU A 2 -1.96 -5.66 2.36
C LEU A 2 -2.44 -6.77 3.29
N VAL A 3 -1.99 -6.75 4.54
CA VAL A 3 -2.55 -7.58 5.61
C VAL A 3 -3.47 -6.72 6.47
N GLY A 4 -4.74 -7.11 6.58
CA GLY A 4 -5.72 -6.48 7.46
C GLY A 4 -5.41 -6.74 8.93
N ARG A 5 -5.99 -5.95 9.84
CA ARG A 5 -5.83 -6.10 11.30
C ARG A 5 -6.30 -7.46 11.83
N ASP A 6 -7.19 -8.09 11.10
CA ASP A 6 -7.74 -9.42 11.32
C ASP A 6 -6.82 -10.54 10.82
N GLY A 7 -5.66 -10.22 10.24
CA GLY A 7 -4.71 -11.20 9.69
C GLY A 7 -5.08 -11.75 8.32
N GLY A 8 -6.25 -11.39 7.76
CA GLY A 8 -6.59 -11.63 6.36
C GLY A 8 -5.80 -10.72 5.42
N TYR A 9 -5.72 -11.05 4.13
CA TYR A 9 -5.04 -10.21 3.14
C TYR A 9 -6.01 -9.56 2.16
N ARG A 10 -5.59 -8.44 1.58
CA ARG A 10 -6.32 -7.70 0.55
C ARG A 10 -5.36 -7.31 -0.57
N LEU A 11 -5.85 -7.39 -1.80
CA LEU A 11 -5.16 -6.86 -2.96
C LEU A 11 -5.67 -5.45 -3.22
N ILE A 12 -4.74 -4.50 -3.27
CA ILE A 12 -5.02 -3.16 -3.80
C ILE A 12 -4.53 -3.15 -5.24
N PRO A 13 -5.41 -2.85 -6.21
CA PRO A 13 -4.97 -2.64 -7.57
C PRO A 13 -4.09 -1.39 -7.63
N LEU A 14 -2.86 -1.56 -8.11
CA LEU A 14 -1.97 -0.46 -8.43
C LEU A 14 -2.13 -0.12 -9.91
N HIS A 15 -2.08 1.16 -10.26
CA HIS A 15 -1.97 1.55 -11.66
C HIS A 15 -0.59 1.17 -12.19
N VAL A 16 -0.49 1.02 -13.52
CA VAL A 16 0.81 0.84 -14.17
C VAL A 16 1.71 2.04 -13.84
N GLY A 17 2.90 1.77 -13.29
CA GLY A 17 3.85 2.80 -12.86
C GLY A 17 3.55 3.42 -11.48
N GLU A 18 2.47 3.02 -10.81
CA GLU A 18 2.22 3.41 -9.42
C GLU A 18 3.16 2.64 -8.49
N GLY A 19 3.91 3.36 -7.66
CA GLY A 19 4.74 2.75 -6.62
C GLY A 19 3.92 2.10 -5.50
N HIS A 20 4.62 1.47 -4.56
CA HIS A 20 4.00 0.99 -3.33
C HIS A 20 3.62 2.16 -2.43
N GLY A 21 2.39 2.13 -1.91
CA GLY A 21 1.90 3.08 -0.92
C GLY A 21 2.21 2.65 0.50
N LEU A 22 1.76 3.45 1.46
CA LEU A 22 1.98 3.16 2.89
C LEU A 22 0.68 2.81 3.60
N LEU A 23 0.71 1.69 4.32
CA LEU A 23 -0.35 1.30 5.25
C LEU A 23 -0.15 2.04 6.58
N SER A 24 -1.22 2.62 7.13
CA SER A 24 -1.20 3.24 8.45
C SER A 24 -0.85 2.21 9.53
N PRO A 25 -0.26 2.61 10.67
CA PRO A 25 0.15 1.67 11.72
C PRO A 25 -1.01 0.83 12.26
N ASP A 26 -2.21 1.40 12.25
CA ASP A 26 -3.46 0.77 12.66
C ASP A 26 -4.13 -0.06 11.54
N GLY A 27 -3.51 -0.17 10.36
CA GLY A 27 -4.03 -0.96 9.24
C GLY A 27 -5.33 -0.47 8.62
N ARG A 28 -5.79 0.74 8.97
CA ARG A 28 -7.09 1.25 8.52
C ARG A 28 -7.00 2.04 7.23
N HIS A 29 -5.90 2.74 6.99
CA HIS A 29 -5.75 3.63 5.86
C HIS A 29 -4.56 3.23 5.00
N TYR A 30 -4.73 3.33 3.69
CA TYR A 30 -3.65 3.16 2.73
C TYR A 30 -3.44 4.47 1.98
N LEU A 31 -2.22 4.97 2.00
CA LEU A 31 -1.85 6.20 1.31
C LEU A 31 -1.18 5.85 -0.01
N ARG A 32 -1.80 6.25 -1.11
CA ARG A 32 -1.29 6.00 -2.47
C ARG A 32 -0.20 7.01 -2.82
N PRO A 33 0.94 6.56 -3.36
CA PRO A 33 2.03 7.46 -3.70
C PRO A 33 1.69 8.28 -4.95
N GLY A 34 2.10 9.55 -4.97
CA GLY A 34 1.99 10.42 -6.14
C GLY A 34 0.59 10.97 -6.43
N THR A 35 -0.49 10.23 -6.16
CA THR A 35 -1.87 10.70 -6.37
C THR A 35 -2.43 11.51 -5.20
N GLY A 36 -1.81 11.38 -4.03
CA GLY A 36 -2.24 12.01 -2.78
C GLY A 36 -3.54 11.44 -2.21
N GLU A 37 -3.91 10.23 -2.62
CA GLU A 37 -5.16 9.59 -2.26
C GLU A 37 -5.02 8.75 -0.99
N LEU A 38 -5.88 9.03 -0.02
CA LEU A 38 -6.08 8.22 1.18
C LEU A 38 -7.28 7.30 0.99
N LEU A 39 -7.05 5.99 1.05
CA LEU A 39 -8.08 4.95 1.00
C LEU A 39 -8.38 4.44 2.42
N ASP A 40 -9.61 4.59 2.88
CA ASP A 40 -10.09 3.92 4.09
C ASP A 40 -10.43 2.46 3.74
N LEU A 41 -9.64 1.52 4.27
CA LEU A 41 -9.76 0.10 4.01
C LEU A 41 -10.98 -0.55 4.66
N THR A 42 -11.60 0.10 5.65
CA THR A 42 -12.82 -0.42 6.29
C THR A 42 -14.07 -0.12 5.47
N THR A 43 -14.10 1.05 4.83
CA THR A 43 -15.26 1.54 4.09
C THR A 43 -15.10 1.50 2.56
N GLY A 44 -13.87 1.34 2.07
CA GLY A 44 -13.52 1.48 0.65
C GLY A 44 -13.60 2.92 0.14
N ARG A 45 -13.81 3.92 1.02
CA ARG A 45 -13.89 5.32 0.62
C ARG A 45 -12.51 5.88 0.35
N GLN A 46 -12.37 6.52 -0.80
CA GLN A 46 -11.17 7.20 -1.22
C GLN A 46 -11.37 8.71 -1.16
N ARG A 47 -10.35 9.43 -0.69
CA ARG A 47 -10.32 10.90 -0.69
C ARG A 47 -8.91 11.37 -1.05
N ARG A 48 -8.81 12.34 -1.95
CA ARG A 48 -7.54 13.06 -2.14
C ARG A 48 -7.38 14.04 -1.00
N THR A 49 -6.31 13.89 -0.25
CA THR A 49 -5.99 14.74 0.91
C THR A 49 -4.62 15.37 0.79
N LEU A 50 -3.69 14.75 0.05
CA LEU A 50 -2.37 15.33 -0.20
C LEU A 50 -2.30 15.99 -1.58
N PRO A 51 -1.41 16.96 -1.78
CA PRO A 51 -1.01 17.40 -3.11
C PRO A 51 -0.51 16.23 -3.96
N THR A 52 -0.72 16.32 -5.27
CA THR A 52 -0.11 15.40 -6.23
C THR A 52 1.41 15.53 -6.19
N GLY A 53 2.13 14.44 -6.42
CA GLY A 53 3.59 14.43 -6.41
C GLY A 53 4.23 14.12 -5.05
N VAL A 54 3.47 14.14 -3.95
CA VAL A 54 3.99 13.70 -2.64
C VAL A 54 4.15 12.17 -2.64
N ARG A 55 5.39 11.72 -2.42
CA ARG A 55 5.75 10.32 -2.19
C ARG A 55 5.87 10.06 -0.69
N PRO A 56 4.99 9.25 -0.07
CA PRO A 56 5.06 8.96 1.35
C PRO A 56 6.26 8.04 1.65
N LEU A 57 6.97 8.31 2.74
CA LEU A 57 8.15 7.57 3.19
C LEU A 57 7.92 6.78 4.47
N ALA A 58 7.24 7.37 5.47
CA ALA A 58 6.94 6.70 6.73
C ALA A 58 5.74 7.31 7.47
N TRP A 59 4.92 6.49 8.12
CA TRP A 59 3.89 6.93 9.06
C TRP A 59 4.48 7.21 10.44
N SER A 60 3.97 8.24 11.13
CA SER A 60 4.20 8.40 12.57
C SER A 60 3.60 7.22 13.33
N PRO A 61 4.14 6.83 14.49
CA PRO A 61 3.66 5.67 15.24
C PRO A 61 2.17 5.76 15.65
N ASP A 62 1.68 6.98 15.88
CA ASP A 62 0.28 7.26 16.23
C ASP A 62 -0.66 7.31 15.02
N GLY A 63 -0.14 7.18 13.80
CA GLY A 63 -0.90 7.22 12.55
C GLY A 63 -1.53 8.57 12.23
N ARG A 64 -1.07 9.66 12.85
CA ARG A 64 -1.59 11.02 12.63
C ARG A 64 -0.82 11.82 11.60
N GLN A 65 0.42 11.46 11.35
CA GLN A 65 1.32 12.17 10.45
C GLN A 65 2.01 11.20 9.50
N VAL A 66 2.38 11.72 8.34
CA VAL A 66 3.20 11.02 7.35
C VAL A 66 4.39 11.90 7.04
N LEU A 67 5.57 11.29 7.03
CA LEU A 67 6.73 11.90 6.39
C LEU A 67 6.67 11.56 4.91
N GLY A 68 6.77 12.57 4.06
CA GLY A 68 6.78 12.42 2.61
C GLY A 68 7.85 13.29 1.96
N THR A 69 8.13 13.01 0.71
CA THR A 69 8.99 13.84 -0.13
C THR A 69 8.18 14.39 -1.29
N HIS A 70 8.41 15.64 -1.65
CA HIS A 70 7.86 16.25 -2.84
C HIS A 70 9.02 16.54 -3.80
N SER A 71 8.94 15.95 -4.99
CA SER A 71 9.98 16.09 -6.01
C SER A 71 9.93 17.52 -6.55
N ASN A 72 11.04 18.25 -6.45
CA ASN A 72 11.16 19.57 -7.08
C ASN A 72 11.83 19.49 -8.47
N ASP A 73 12.47 18.34 -8.76
CA ASP A 73 13.12 18.03 -10.03
C ASP A 73 12.15 17.37 -11.04
N ASP A 74 11.27 18.15 -11.66
CA ASP A 74 10.58 17.70 -12.87
C ASP A 74 11.45 18.07 -14.10
N PRO A 75 11.79 17.13 -15.01
CA PRO A 75 12.54 17.42 -16.23
C PRO A 75 11.82 18.39 -17.19
N VAL A 76 10.52 18.64 -16.98
CA VAL A 76 9.75 19.62 -17.75
C VAL A 76 9.38 20.77 -16.83
N ILE A 77 9.73 22.01 -17.21
CA ILE A 77 9.27 23.21 -16.49
C ILE A 77 7.74 23.27 -16.56
N SER A 78 7.09 22.88 -15.47
CA SER A 78 5.66 23.00 -15.22
C SER A 78 5.37 24.37 -14.63
N TYR A 79 4.24 24.96 -15.00
CA TYR A 79 3.86 26.30 -14.58
C TYR A 79 2.54 26.24 -13.81
N GLY A 80 2.45 27.05 -12.74
CA GLY A 80 1.25 27.22 -11.95
C GLY A 80 0.17 27.97 -12.72
N SER A 81 -1.03 28.03 -12.15
CA SER A 81 -2.12 28.84 -12.71
C SER A 81 -1.79 30.34 -12.74
N ASP A 82 -0.76 30.76 -12.01
CA ASP A 82 -0.17 32.10 -11.96
C ASP A 82 1.04 32.26 -12.92
N ASN A 83 1.33 31.26 -13.73
CA ASN A 83 2.45 31.21 -14.68
C ASN A 83 3.83 31.36 -14.00
N GLN A 84 3.96 30.96 -12.74
CA GLN A 84 5.24 30.77 -12.07
C GLN A 84 5.73 29.32 -12.29
N PRO A 85 7.04 29.08 -12.53
CA PRO A 85 7.59 27.73 -12.52
C PRO A 85 7.24 27.03 -11.20
N LEU A 86 6.61 25.87 -11.28
CA LEU A 86 6.29 25.02 -10.12
C LEU A 86 7.46 24.11 -9.73
N ASN A 87 8.35 23.81 -10.67
CA ASN A 87 9.55 23.02 -10.49
C ASN A 87 10.81 23.88 -10.74
N ASP A 88 11.83 23.59 -9.96
CA ASP A 88 13.13 24.22 -10.05
C ASP A 88 14.16 23.08 -9.94
N PRO A 89 14.80 22.67 -11.06
CA PRO A 89 15.75 21.57 -11.07
C PRO A 89 17.05 21.88 -10.31
N GLU A 90 17.24 23.12 -9.87
CA GLU A 90 18.32 23.51 -8.96
C GLU A 90 17.89 23.45 -7.48
N LYS A 91 16.59 23.23 -7.23
CA LYS A 91 16.02 23.17 -5.88
C LYS A 91 15.93 21.72 -5.39
N PRO A 92 16.56 21.40 -4.25
CA PRO A 92 16.46 20.06 -3.66
C PRO A 92 15.01 19.69 -3.34
N ASP A 93 14.71 18.40 -3.36
CA ASP A 93 13.43 17.84 -2.91
C ASP A 93 13.01 18.40 -1.54
N ASP A 94 11.71 18.65 -1.37
CA ASP A 94 11.17 19.07 -0.08
C ASP A 94 10.82 17.83 0.76
N LEU A 95 11.35 17.77 1.99
CA LEU A 95 10.91 16.81 3.00
C LEU A 95 9.74 17.41 3.78
N LEU A 96 8.64 16.68 3.88
CA LEU A 96 7.39 17.18 4.46
C LEU A 96 6.91 16.27 5.60
N VAL A 97 6.44 16.88 6.69
CA VAL A 97 5.45 16.24 7.58
C VAL A 97 4.08 16.66 7.11
N VAL A 98 3.20 15.69 6.89
CA VAL A 98 1.84 15.93 6.41
C VAL A 98 0.81 15.28 7.31
N ASP A 99 -0.29 15.98 7.58
CA ASP A 99 -1.53 15.40 8.11
C ASP A 99 -2.30 14.78 6.94
N PRO A 100 -2.34 13.45 6.82
CA PRO A 100 -2.95 12.79 5.66
C PRO A 100 -4.47 12.87 5.67
N TYR A 101 -5.10 13.37 6.74
CA TYR A 101 -6.56 13.51 6.83
C TYR A 101 -7.01 14.93 6.51
N ARG A 102 -6.17 15.93 6.80
CA ARG A 102 -6.46 17.35 6.56
C ARG A 102 -5.73 17.94 5.37
N GLY A 103 -4.65 17.32 4.92
CA GLY A 103 -3.79 17.83 3.86
C GLY A 103 -2.88 18.98 4.29
N THR A 104 -2.76 19.25 5.59
CA THR A 104 -1.85 20.30 6.08
C THR A 104 -0.43 19.78 6.11
N GLU A 105 0.50 20.53 5.53
CA GLU A 105 1.90 20.15 5.38
C GLU A 105 2.85 21.13 6.08
N ARG A 106 4.03 20.63 6.41
CA ARG A 106 5.14 21.41 6.96
C ARG A 106 6.46 20.88 6.45
N VAL A 107 7.30 21.77 5.92
CA VAL A 107 8.66 21.45 5.51
C VAL A 107 9.53 21.11 6.72
N VAL A 108 10.28 20.02 6.62
CA VAL A 108 11.25 19.55 7.61
C VAL A 108 12.65 19.97 7.19
N ARG A 109 13.40 20.60 8.09
CA ARG A 109 14.76 21.07 7.84
C ARG A 109 15.80 19.97 8.09
N ALA A 110 15.80 18.94 7.23
CA ALA A 110 16.76 17.83 7.31
C ALA A 110 18.12 18.12 6.64
N GLY A 111 18.33 19.34 6.12
CA GLY A 111 19.49 19.68 5.30
C GLY A 111 19.24 19.40 3.81
N THR A 112 20.29 19.49 3.00
CA THR A 112 20.21 19.30 1.55
C THR A 112 20.35 17.83 1.17
N PHE A 113 19.40 17.36 0.35
CA PHE A 113 19.41 16.07 -0.32
C PHE A 113 19.08 16.30 -1.79
N ALA A 114 19.69 15.54 -2.69
CA ALA A 114 19.22 15.44 -4.07
C ALA A 114 17.88 14.70 -4.11
N ALA A 115 17.73 13.65 -3.31
CA ALA A 115 16.47 12.94 -3.15
C ALA A 115 16.36 12.31 -1.76
N HIS A 116 15.13 12.15 -1.27
CA HIS A 116 14.85 11.37 -0.06
C HIS A 116 14.51 9.93 -0.44
N ALA A 117 15.39 8.99 -0.06
CA ALA A 117 15.26 7.57 -0.42
C ALA A 117 14.47 6.78 0.63
N ALA A 118 14.68 7.06 1.92
CA ALA A 118 14.04 6.34 3.00
C ALA A 118 13.86 7.23 4.23
N ALA A 119 12.89 6.89 5.08
CA ALA A 119 12.76 7.52 6.38
C ALA A 119 12.11 6.58 7.41
N ALA A 120 12.28 6.91 8.68
CA ALA A 120 11.65 6.23 9.80
C ALA A 120 11.36 7.22 10.94
N TRP A 121 10.20 7.07 11.57
CA TRP A 121 9.87 7.80 12.79
C TRP A 121 10.44 7.10 14.01
N SER A 122 10.88 7.89 14.98
CA SER A 122 11.13 7.39 16.33
C SER A 122 9.83 6.88 16.98
N PRO A 123 9.90 5.92 17.92
CA PRO A 123 8.71 5.35 18.56
C PRO A 123 7.88 6.39 19.33
N ALA A 124 8.53 7.44 19.84
CA ALA A 124 7.86 8.55 20.52
C ALA A 124 7.21 9.57 19.56
N GLY A 125 7.55 9.51 18.26
CA GLY A 125 7.02 10.41 17.24
C GLY A 125 7.59 11.84 17.27
N ASP A 126 8.66 12.07 18.02
CA ASP A 126 9.29 13.39 18.19
C ASP A 126 10.54 13.59 17.32
N LEU A 127 11.16 12.49 16.85
CA LEU A 127 12.30 12.50 15.94
C LEU A 127 12.00 11.70 14.67
N VAL A 128 12.64 12.10 13.58
CA VAL A 128 12.68 11.35 12.31
C VAL A 128 14.12 11.09 11.89
N ALA A 129 14.35 9.91 11.33
CA ALA A 129 15.57 9.53 10.64
C ALA A 129 15.28 9.54 9.13
N VAL A 130 16.10 10.24 8.34
CA VAL A 130 15.92 10.37 6.89
C VAL A 130 17.23 10.08 6.19
N ALA A 131 17.18 9.24 5.17
CA ALA A 131 18.33 8.85 4.37
C ALA A 131 18.11 9.11 2.89
N GLY A 132 19.18 9.50 2.21
CA GLY A 132 19.19 9.76 0.78
C GLY A 132 20.55 10.31 0.33
N PRO A 133 20.76 10.46 -0.99
CA PRO A 133 21.94 11.11 -1.52
C PRO A 133 21.94 12.61 -1.18
N PRO A 134 23.03 13.15 -0.62
CA PRO A 134 23.12 14.56 -0.27
C PRO A 134 23.21 15.52 -1.47
N ASP A 135 23.62 15.02 -2.63
CA ASP A 135 23.81 15.76 -3.89
C ASP A 135 23.72 14.81 -5.10
N GLU A 136 23.66 15.37 -6.31
CA GLU A 136 23.58 14.62 -7.58
C GLU A 136 24.75 13.65 -7.80
N ALA A 137 25.96 14.07 -7.43
CA ALA A 137 27.14 13.21 -7.58
C ALA A 137 27.06 11.99 -6.65
N ALA A 138 26.51 12.16 -5.46
CA ALA A 138 26.22 11.08 -4.53
C ALA A 138 25.06 10.20 -5.00
N LEU A 139 24.03 10.77 -5.65
CA LEU A 139 22.94 10.00 -6.26
C LEU A 139 23.49 9.04 -7.33
N VAL A 140 24.31 9.55 -8.25
CA VAL A 140 24.96 8.73 -9.31
C VAL A 140 25.91 7.68 -8.72
N ALA A 141 26.60 8.01 -7.64
CA ALA A 141 27.49 7.08 -6.94
C ALA A 141 26.79 6.16 -5.93
N GLU A 142 25.45 6.23 -5.81
CA GLU A 142 24.66 5.48 -4.81
C GLU A 142 25.10 5.73 -3.36
N ARG A 143 25.73 6.87 -3.08
CA ARG A 143 26.15 7.26 -1.73
C ARG A 143 24.98 7.88 -0.97
N GLN A 144 24.77 7.41 0.25
CA GLN A 144 23.73 7.95 1.13
C GLN A 144 24.32 8.73 2.30
N ARG A 145 23.54 9.69 2.80
CA ARG A 145 23.66 10.34 4.11
C ARG A 145 22.44 10.01 4.94
N LEU A 146 22.64 9.81 6.24
CA LEU A 146 21.57 9.73 7.22
C LEU A 146 21.56 10.99 8.07
N VAL A 147 20.37 11.55 8.27
CA VAL A 147 20.13 12.69 9.15
C VAL A 147 19.06 12.32 10.18
N VAL A 148 19.29 12.69 11.44
CA VAL A 148 18.26 12.65 12.48
C VAL A 148 17.88 14.07 12.87
N VAL A 149 16.58 14.36 12.86
CA VAL A 149 16.04 15.71 13.05
C VAL A 149 14.74 15.67 13.83
N ASP A 150 14.51 16.71 14.64
CA ASP A 150 13.18 17.02 15.17
C ASP A 150 12.40 17.72 14.05
N PRO A 151 11.28 17.17 13.57
CA PRO A 151 10.55 17.75 12.46
C PRO A 151 9.99 19.15 12.78
N ALA A 152 9.92 19.56 14.05
CA ALA A 152 9.59 20.91 14.48
C ALA A 152 10.79 21.83 14.71
N GLY A 153 12.00 21.29 14.70
CA GLY A 153 13.23 22.05 14.85
C GLY A 153 13.73 22.63 13.52
N ASP A 154 14.58 23.64 13.64
CA ASP A 154 15.17 24.33 12.49
C ASP A 154 16.49 23.72 12.00
N ARG A 155 17.04 22.74 12.73
CA ARG A 155 18.33 22.12 12.41
C ARG A 155 18.37 20.62 12.73
N PRO A 156 19.15 19.85 11.97
CA PRO A 156 19.47 18.47 12.32
C PRO A 156 20.05 18.34 13.73
N ARG A 157 19.71 17.24 14.41
CA ARG A 157 20.35 16.83 15.66
C ARG A 157 21.77 16.33 15.39
N TRP A 158 21.91 15.48 14.37
CA TRP A 158 23.19 15.00 13.86
C TRP A 158 23.01 14.41 12.45
N GLN A 159 24.13 14.19 11.76
CA GLN A 159 24.18 13.54 10.46
C GLN A 159 25.41 12.63 10.35
N VAL A 160 25.34 11.61 9.51
CA VAL A 160 26.46 10.72 9.19
C VAL A 160 26.39 10.30 7.72
N ASP A 161 27.54 10.27 7.04
CA ASP A 161 27.62 9.73 5.68
C ASP A 161 27.68 8.20 5.75
N LEU A 162 26.72 7.54 5.09
CA LEU A 162 26.59 6.09 5.07
C LEU A 162 27.47 5.42 3.99
N GLY A 163 27.81 6.18 2.95
CA GLY A 163 28.52 5.69 1.77
C GLY A 163 27.62 4.82 0.87
N GLU A 164 28.22 3.94 0.09
CA GLU A 164 27.55 3.13 -0.95
C GLU A 164 27.07 1.76 -0.45
N ARG A 165 27.42 1.40 0.79
CA ARG A 165 27.26 0.05 1.34
C ARG A 165 26.29 -0.03 2.52
N ARG A 166 25.67 1.09 2.86
CA ARG A 166 24.74 1.21 3.99
C ARG A 166 23.55 2.03 3.56
N MET A 167 22.38 1.60 4.01
CA MET A 167 21.13 2.30 3.83
C MET A 167 20.29 2.19 5.10
N LEU A 168 19.36 3.11 5.30
CA LEU A 168 18.38 3.00 6.38
C LEU A 168 17.61 1.68 6.21
N ALA A 169 17.43 0.91 7.29
CA ALA A 169 16.89 -0.43 7.17
C ALA A 169 15.41 -0.50 6.78
N GLY A 170 14.71 0.62 6.56
CA GLY A 170 13.30 0.66 6.18
C GLY A 170 12.46 1.56 7.09
N PRO A 171 11.12 1.56 6.92
CA PRO A 171 10.22 2.46 7.64
C PRO A 171 10.18 2.22 9.16
N ALA A 172 10.54 1.01 9.60
CA ALA A 172 10.64 0.64 11.01
C ALA A 172 12.10 0.54 11.49
N ALA A 173 13.02 1.28 10.89
CA ALA A 173 14.44 1.23 11.26
C ALA A 173 14.72 1.63 12.72
N TRP A 174 13.87 2.45 13.34
CA TRP A 174 14.01 2.78 14.76
C TRP A 174 13.67 1.57 15.64
N HIS A 175 14.59 1.22 16.54
CA HIS A 175 14.33 0.20 17.55
C HIS A 175 13.22 0.69 18.52
N PRO A 176 12.35 -0.19 19.04
CA PRO A 176 11.16 0.22 19.81
C PRO A 176 11.46 0.99 21.10
N ASP A 177 12.66 0.86 21.66
CA ASP A 177 13.08 1.62 22.85
C ASP A 177 13.57 3.05 22.54
N GLY A 178 13.67 3.42 21.26
CA GLY A 178 14.14 4.74 20.84
C GLY A 178 15.66 4.95 20.94
N ARG A 179 16.44 3.92 21.25
CA ARG A 179 17.88 4.10 21.49
C ARG A 179 18.73 3.84 20.25
N TRP A 180 18.23 3.05 19.31
CA TRP A 180 18.99 2.61 18.14
C TRP A 180 18.24 2.81 16.83
N ILE A 181 19.02 3.00 15.76
CA ILE A 181 18.55 3.03 14.38
C ILE A 181 19.24 1.90 13.63
N ALA A 182 18.46 1.00 13.05
CA ALA A 182 18.92 -0.10 12.23
C ALA A 182 19.28 0.40 10.82
N LEU A 183 20.41 -0.08 10.32
CA LEU A 183 20.86 0.09 8.95
C LEU A 183 20.95 -1.28 8.28
N LEU A 184 20.58 -1.36 7.01
CA LEU A 184 20.92 -2.51 6.19
C LEU A 184 22.28 -2.23 5.56
N ALA A 185 23.23 -3.15 5.75
CA ALA A 185 24.60 -3.03 5.28
C ALA A 185 25.04 -4.29 4.55
N PHE A 186 26.01 -4.15 3.65
CA PHE A 186 26.62 -5.29 2.98
C PHE A 186 28.13 -5.11 2.79
N ASP A 187 28.86 -6.22 2.75
CA ASP A 187 30.24 -6.25 2.25
C ASP A 187 30.28 -6.80 0.83
N GLY A 188 31.31 -6.40 0.09
CA GLY A 188 31.50 -6.74 -1.31
C GLY A 188 31.49 -5.51 -2.23
N CYS A 189 31.26 -5.78 -3.51
CA CYS A 189 31.29 -4.78 -4.56
C CYS A 189 30.01 -3.92 -4.55
N ALA A 190 30.14 -2.60 -4.76
CA ALA A 190 29.06 -1.61 -4.72
C ALA A 190 29.07 -0.75 -6.00
N GLY A 191 27.95 -0.10 -6.29
CA GLY A 191 27.78 0.80 -7.43
C GLY A 191 27.72 0.13 -8.81
N LEU A 192 27.69 0.96 -9.85
CA LEU A 192 27.47 0.59 -11.25
C LEU A 192 28.55 -0.33 -11.86
N GLY A 193 29.73 -0.41 -11.26
CA GLY A 193 30.83 -1.25 -11.74
C GLY A 193 30.69 -2.74 -11.38
N CYS A 194 29.61 -3.12 -10.70
CA CYS A 194 29.46 -4.46 -10.15
C CYS A 194 28.89 -5.46 -11.15
N THR A 195 29.54 -6.61 -11.32
CA THR A 195 28.95 -7.72 -12.08
C THR A 195 27.81 -8.38 -11.29
N PRO A 196 26.84 -9.05 -11.96
CA PRO A 196 25.80 -9.80 -11.27
C PRO A 196 26.34 -10.83 -10.25
N ASP A 197 27.43 -11.53 -10.59
CA ASP A 197 28.08 -12.51 -9.71
C ASP A 197 28.69 -11.84 -8.46
N GLN A 198 29.32 -10.68 -8.62
CA GLN A 198 29.86 -9.90 -7.51
C GLN A 198 28.75 -9.35 -6.59
N ALA A 199 27.62 -8.94 -7.17
CA ALA A 199 26.45 -8.50 -6.40
C ALA A 199 25.80 -9.66 -5.65
N ALA A 200 25.72 -10.85 -6.27
CA ALA A 200 25.19 -12.06 -5.64
C ALA A 200 26.10 -12.59 -4.52
N ALA A 201 27.40 -12.33 -4.58
CA ALA A 201 28.38 -12.71 -3.56
C ALA A 201 28.41 -11.78 -2.32
N ARG A 202 27.56 -10.74 -2.28
CA ARG A 202 27.49 -9.81 -1.15
C ARG A 202 27.02 -10.52 0.12
N THR A 203 27.65 -10.18 1.24
CA THR A 203 27.22 -10.63 2.57
C THR A 203 26.47 -9.51 3.27
N TRP A 204 25.22 -9.75 3.66
CA TRP A 204 24.33 -8.74 4.22
C TRP A 204 24.20 -8.86 5.74
N ARG A 205 23.98 -7.73 6.39
CA ARG A 205 23.77 -7.62 7.84
C ARG A 205 22.95 -6.38 8.21
N ILE A 206 22.37 -6.40 9.40
CA ILE A 206 21.81 -5.22 10.05
C ILE A 206 22.86 -4.65 11.01
N GLU A 207 23.23 -3.39 10.84
CA GLU A 207 24.06 -2.63 11.77
C GLU A 207 23.18 -1.68 12.60
N PHE A 208 23.68 -1.24 13.76
CA PHE A 208 22.93 -0.33 14.63
C PHE A 208 23.72 0.94 14.89
N LEU A 209 23.04 2.09 14.79
CA LEU A 209 23.55 3.37 15.25
C LEU A 209 22.85 3.77 16.55
N GLU A 210 23.57 4.39 17.48
CA GLU A 210 22.98 5.05 18.63
C GLU A 210 22.20 6.29 18.17
N ALA A 211 20.90 6.32 18.43
CA ALA A 211 20.00 7.38 17.96
C ALA A 211 20.36 8.78 18.50
N ALA A 212 21.05 8.85 19.64
CA ALA A 212 21.46 10.12 20.23
C ALA A 212 22.68 10.75 19.53
N THR A 213 23.58 9.93 18.95
CA THR A 213 24.92 10.36 18.52
C THR A 213 25.30 9.96 17.10
N GLY A 214 24.60 9.01 16.48
CA GLY A 214 24.93 8.42 15.18
C GLY A 214 26.12 7.46 15.20
N ARG A 215 26.64 7.08 16.38
CA ARG A 215 27.77 6.14 16.50
C ARG A 215 27.32 4.70 16.31
N VAL A 216 28.14 3.89 15.64
CA VAL A 216 27.90 2.45 15.51
C VAL A 216 27.96 1.79 16.89
N VAL A 217 26.97 0.94 17.19
CA VAL A 217 26.83 0.21 18.45
C VAL A 217 26.38 -1.23 18.21
N GLY A 218 26.56 -2.07 19.23
CA GLY A 218 26.09 -3.46 19.20
C GLY A 218 26.89 -4.37 18.26
N ARG A 219 26.44 -5.61 18.14
CA ARG A 219 26.96 -6.57 17.17
C ARG A 219 26.05 -6.56 15.93
N PRO A 220 26.60 -6.56 14.71
CA PRO A 220 25.78 -6.69 13.52
C PRO A 220 25.03 -8.03 13.50
N LEU A 221 23.81 -8.01 12.95
CA LEU A 221 22.97 -9.19 12.82
C LEU A 221 23.03 -9.68 11.36
N PRO A 222 23.58 -10.88 11.06
CA PRO A 222 23.64 -11.38 9.69
C PRO A 222 22.24 -11.60 9.13
N VAL A 223 22.05 -11.27 7.86
CA VAL A 223 20.77 -11.48 7.14
C VAL A 223 21.00 -12.05 5.75
N ASP A 224 20.00 -12.71 5.22
CA ASP A 224 20.05 -13.22 3.85
C ASP A 224 20.06 -12.08 2.84
N ALA A 225 20.71 -12.28 1.69
CA ALA A 225 20.77 -11.29 0.59
C ALA A 225 19.39 -10.94 0.01
N SER A 226 18.38 -11.77 0.26
CA SER A 226 16.98 -11.49 -0.08
C SER A 226 16.31 -10.45 0.82
N THR A 227 16.94 -10.06 1.93
CA THR A 227 16.36 -9.13 2.91
C THR A 227 16.31 -7.72 2.33
N THR A 228 15.11 -7.16 2.24
CA THR A 228 14.89 -5.84 1.64
C THR A 228 14.76 -4.74 2.68
N GLN A 229 14.08 -5.02 3.80
CA GLN A 229 13.82 -4.01 4.83
C GLN A 229 13.38 -4.63 6.18
N VAL A 230 13.53 -3.86 7.25
CA VAL A 230 12.90 -4.02 8.56
C VAL A 230 11.54 -3.31 8.52
N VAL A 231 10.47 -4.09 8.69
CA VAL A 231 9.08 -3.61 8.63
C VAL A 231 8.45 -3.44 10.01
N GLY A 232 9.08 -3.95 11.06
CA GLY A 232 8.65 -3.80 12.44
C GLY A 232 9.54 -4.56 13.41
N TRP A 233 9.04 -4.75 14.62
CA TRP A 233 9.78 -5.41 15.70
C TRP A 233 8.85 -6.30 16.53
N ARG A 234 9.41 -7.40 17.04
CA ARG A 234 8.78 -8.26 18.05
C ARG A 234 9.64 -8.22 19.30
N GLY A 235 9.22 -7.43 20.28
CA GLY A 235 10.11 -7.10 21.39
C GLY A 235 11.35 -6.36 20.87
N THR A 236 12.53 -6.96 21.01
CA THR A 236 13.81 -6.43 20.51
C THR A 236 14.24 -7.02 19.18
N ASP A 237 13.52 -8.03 18.67
CA ASP A 237 13.91 -8.76 17.48
C ASP A 237 13.31 -8.09 16.24
N PRO A 238 14.12 -7.76 15.21
CA PRO A 238 13.60 -7.12 14.00
C PRO A 238 12.76 -8.10 13.20
N VAL A 239 11.62 -7.61 12.71
CA VAL A 239 10.82 -8.28 11.69
C VAL A 239 11.23 -7.74 10.33
N VAL A 240 11.74 -8.63 9.49
CA VAL A 240 12.24 -8.30 8.17
C VAL A 240 11.34 -8.83 7.07
N GLN A 241 11.33 -8.11 5.95
CA GLN A 241 10.81 -8.57 4.69
C GLN A 241 11.94 -9.10 3.82
N ARG A 242 11.69 -10.23 3.18
CA ARG A 242 12.58 -10.88 2.24
C ARG A 242 11.85 -11.16 0.94
N VAL A 243 12.54 -11.15 -0.20
CA VAL A 243 11.97 -11.56 -1.49
C VAL A 243 12.78 -12.73 -2.04
N THR A 244 12.12 -13.84 -2.34
CA THR A 244 12.81 -15.03 -2.88
C THR A 244 13.48 -14.71 -4.21
N ALA A 245 14.72 -15.16 -4.38
CA ALA A 245 15.35 -15.16 -5.69
C ALA A 245 14.61 -16.14 -6.61
N ALA A 246 14.14 -15.65 -7.75
CA ALA A 246 13.50 -16.46 -8.78
C ALA A 246 13.89 -15.94 -10.17
N GLN A 247 13.96 -16.86 -11.15
CA GLN A 247 14.31 -16.51 -12.53
C GLN A 247 13.23 -15.67 -13.22
N ARG A 248 11.95 -15.90 -12.88
CA ARG A 248 10.82 -15.13 -13.37
C ARG A 248 10.24 -14.29 -12.24
N ASP A 249 9.74 -13.11 -12.57
CA ASP A 249 9.15 -12.21 -11.58
C ASP A 249 7.86 -12.78 -10.97
N ASP A 250 7.08 -13.53 -11.76
CA ASP A 250 5.85 -14.19 -11.29
C ASP A 250 6.10 -15.29 -10.24
N ASP A 251 7.33 -15.81 -10.18
CA ASP A 251 7.73 -16.85 -9.21
C ASP A 251 8.31 -16.23 -7.92
N ARG A 252 8.42 -14.89 -7.84
CA ARG A 252 8.92 -14.20 -6.65
C ARG A 252 7.82 -14.13 -5.60
N ARG A 253 8.20 -14.35 -4.34
CA ARG A 253 7.32 -14.16 -3.20
C ARG A 253 8.03 -13.44 -2.06
N ALA A 254 7.27 -12.59 -1.39
CA ALA A 254 7.70 -11.91 -0.20
C ALA A 254 7.47 -12.79 1.03
N ILE A 255 8.40 -12.74 1.97
CA ILE A 255 8.39 -13.49 3.22
C ILE A 255 8.62 -12.50 4.36
N LEU A 256 7.80 -12.57 5.40
CA LEU A 256 8.05 -11.89 6.66
C LEU A 256 8.66 -12.87 7.65
N ALA A 257 9.77 -12.48 8.26
CA ALA A 257 10.45 -13.29 9.26
C ALA A 257 10.93 -12.45 10.44
N VAL A 258 10.89 -13.01 11.64
CA VAL A 258 11.63 -12.47 12.79
C VAL A 258 13.07 -12.94 12.70
N LEU A 259 14.00 -12.06 13.03
CA LEU A 259 15.41 -12.42 13.22
C LEU A 259 15.75 -12.37 14.71
N SER A 260 16.18 -13.49 15.25
CA SER A 260 16.68 -13.56 16.62
C SER A 260 18.15 -13.15 16.67
N ALA A 261 18.59 -12.61 17.81
CA ALA A 261 19.96 -12.13 18.00
C ALA A 261 21.05 -13.22 17.82
N ASP A 262 20.67 -14.49 17.92
CA ASP A 262 21.53 -15.67 17.68
C ASP A 262 21.61 -16.10 16.21
N GLY A 263 20.94 -15.38 15.30
CA GLY A 263 20.84 -15.72 13.88
C GLY A 263 19.69 -16.66 13.54
N GLY A 264 18.86 -17.04 14.52
CA GLY A 264 17.61 -17.76 14.27
C GLY A 264 16.65 -16.94 13.41
N HIS A 265 15.82 -17.62 12.62
CA HIS A 265 14.74 -16.99 11.86
C HIS A 265 13.42 -17.75 12.02
N GLU A 266 12.36 -17.01 12.29
CA GLU A 266 10.98 -17.53 12.38
C GLU A 266 10.15 -16.92 11.26
N VAL A 267 9.66 -17.74 10.33
CA VAL A 267 8.79 -17.28 9.24
C VAL A 267 7.38 -17.03 9.78
N LEU A 268 6.88 -15.82 9.57
CA LEU A 268 5.57 -15.37 10.05
C LEU A 268 4.49 -15.45 9.00
N LEU A 269 4.87 -15.07 7.78
CA LEU A 269 3.97 -15.01 6.64
C LEU A 269 4.79 -15.24 5.37
N THR A 270 4.28 -16.10 4.51
CA THR A 270 4.75 -16.26 3.14
C THR A 270 3.64 -15.77 2.23
N ALA A 271 3.91 -14.75 1.41
CA ALA A 271 2.95 -14.28 0.45
C ALA A 271 2.78 -15.28 -0.72
N PRO A 272 1.66 -15.21 -1.45
CA PRO A 272 1.50 -15.92 -2.72
C PRO A 272 2.56 -15.52 -3.74
N ASP A 273 2.79 -16.39 -4.72
CA ASP A 273 3.67 -16.12 -5.86
C ASP A 273 3.23 -14.85 -6.62
N GLY A 274 4.20 -14.12 -7.17
CA GLY A 274 4.04 -12.81 -7.80
C GLY A 274 3.93 -11.65 -6.81
N THR A 275 3.93 -11.90 -5.50
CA THR A 275 3.90 -10.84 -4.48
C THR A 275 5.31 -10.48 -4.06
N THR A 276 5.81 -9.31 -4.46
CA THR A 276 7.15 -8.84 -4.06
C THR A 276 7.16 -7.95 -2.82
N ASP A 277 5.98 -7.50 -2.36
CA ASP A 277 5.86 -6.58 -1.24
C ASP A 277 4.67 -6.86 -0.30
N ILE A 278 4.90 -6.65 1.00
CA ILE A 278 3.92 -6.89 2.07
C ILE A 278 3.93 -5.71 3.03
N ALA A 279 2.82 -4.96 3.08
CA ALA A 279 2.59 -3.99 4.13
C ALA A 279 1.73 -4.62 5.24
N VAL A 280 2.23 -4.55 6.48
CA VAL A 280 1.56 -5.10 7.67
C VAL A 280 1.36 -4.00 8.72
N PRO A 281 0.19 -3.94 9.38
CA PRO A 281 -0.03 -3.05 10.50
C PRO A 281 0.96 -3.32 11.64
N GLY A 282 1.48 -2.25 12.25
CA GLY A 282 2.47 -2.37 13.32
C GLY A 282 1.94 -3.13 14.54
N ASP A 283 0.65 -2.99 14.86
CA ASP A 283 0.00 -3.70 15.96
C ASP A 283 -0.08 -5.22 15.72
N LEU A 284 -0.11 -5.66 14.46
CA LEU A 284 -0.13 -7.07 14.09
C LEU A 284 1.28 -7.65 14.15
N LEU A 285 2.29 -6.91 13.67
CA LEU A 285 3.71 -7.28 13.79
C LEU A 285 4.11 -7.50 15.24
N ALA A 286 3.74 -6.57 16.13
CA ALA A 286 4.06 -6.63 17.56
C ALA A 286 3.40 -7.83 18.27
N ARG A 287 2.18 -8.21 17.87
CA ARG A 287 1.42 -9.31 18.48
C ARG A 287 1.72 -10.67 17.87
N ALA A 288 2.37 -10.72 16.72
CA ALA A 288 2.59 -11.95 15.94
C ALA A 288 1.30 -12.71 15.57
N ALA A 289 0.16 -12.01 15.50
CA ALA A 289 -1.14 -12.62 15.27
C ALA A 289 -1.45 -12.67 13.76
N PHE A 290 -0.83 -13.60 13.04
CA PHE A 290 -1.09 -13.87 11.62
C PHE A 290 -2.09 -15.02 11.45
N GLY A 291 -2.80 -15.07 10.32
CA GLY A 291 -3.68 -16.19 9.98
C GLY A 291 -5.06 -16.15 10.65
N GLY A 292 -5.60 -14.96 10.92
CA GLY A 292 -6.99 -14.84 11.33
C GLY A 292 -7.98 -15.25 10.22
N PRO A 293 -9.28 -15.34 10.55
CA PRO A 293 -10.27 -15.90 9.65
C PRO A 293 -10.31 -15.13 8.33
N GLU A 294 -10.28 -15.86 7.21
CA GLU A 294 -10.43 -15.26 5.89
C GLU A 294 -11.76 -14.49 5.82
N LEU A 295 -11.68 -13.16 5.72
CA LEU A 295 -12.86 -12.32 5.51
C LEU A 295 -13.46 -12.68 4.16
N ARG A 296 -14.50 -13.52 4.17
CA ARG A 296 -15.33 -13.72 2.98
C ARG A 296 -15.98 -12.38 2.63
N PRO A 297 -15.81 -11.87 1.40
CA PRO A 297 -16.47 -10.64 0.98
C PRO A 297 -17.97 -10.81 1.24
N SER A 298 -18.56 -9.88 1.97
CA SER A 298 -19.98 -9.92 2.25
C SER A 298 -20.72 -9.94 0.92
N PRO A 299 -21.67 -10.87 0.69
CA PRO A 299 -22.50 -10.85 -0.51
C PRO A 299 -23.34 -9.56 -0.58
N PHE A 300 -23.43 -8.83 0.53
CA PHE A 300 -24.11 -7.54 0.67
C PHE A 300 -23.18 -6.32 0.57
N ALA A 301 -21.89 -6.50 0.27
CA ALA A 301 -20.94 -5.41 0.01
C ALA A 301 -20.70 -5.14 -1.49
N ALA A 302 -21.60 -5.62 -2.37
CA ALA A 302 -21.49 -5.35 -3.79
C ALA A 302 -21.73 -3.85 -4.09
N PRO A 303 -21.11 -3.29 -5.15
CA PRO A 303 -21.44 -1.95 -5.64
C PRO A 303 -22.93 -1.80 -5.94
N LEU A 304 -23.48 -0.58 -5.78
CA LEU A 304 -24.91 -0.30 -6.01
C LEU A 304 -25.41 -0.81 -7.38
N TRP A 305 -24.57 -0.69 -8.41
CA TRP A 305 -24.91 -1.14 -9.76
C TRP A 305 -25.17 -2.65 -9.84
N CYS A 306 -24.51 -3.49 -9.04
CA CYS A 306 -24.77 -4.93 -8.99
C CYS A 306 -26.20 -5.19 -8.49
N TYR A 307 -26.62 -4.50 -7.44
CA TYR A 307 -28.00 -4.62 -6.94
C TYR A 307 -29.01 -4.14 -7.96
N LEU A 308 -28.74 -3.03 -8.65
CA LEU A 308 -29.62 -2.53 -9.71
C LEU A 308 -29.70 -3.53 -10.88
N ALA A 309 -28.58 -4.13 -11.28
CA ALA A 309 -28.53 -5.13 -12.34
C ALA A 309 -29.32 -6.40 -12.00
N LEU A 310 -29.43 -6.77 -10.72
CA LEU A 310 -30.25 -7.91 -10.27
C LEU A 310 -31.71 -7.53 -9.99
N ALA A 311 -31.96 -6.38 -9.39
CA ALA A 311 -33.28 -5.94 -8.95
C ALA A 311 -34.17 -5.52 -10.13
N VAL A 312 -33.63 -4.78 -11.11
CA VAL A 312 -34.42 -4.24 -12.23
C VAL A 312 -35.02 -5.37 -13.10
N PRO A 313 -34.26 -6.40 -13.54
CA PRO A 313 -34.84 -7.50 -14.31
C PRO A 313 -35.84 -8.31 -13.49
N SER A 314 -35.56 -8.50 -12.20
CA SER A 314 -36.45 -9.24 -11.28
C SER A 314 -37.79 -8.52 -11.11
N LEU A 315 -37.77 -7.21 -10.89
CA LEU A 315 -38.98 -6.39 -10.78
C LEU A 315 -39.76 -6.35 -12.10
N LEU A 316 -39.06 -6.27 -13.25
CA LEU A 316 -39.67 -6.36 -14.58
C LEU A 316 -40.33 -7.72 -14.82
N ALA A 317 -39.67 -8.82 -14.47
CA ALA A 317 -40.21 -10.16 -14.58
C ALA A 317 -41.46 -10.33 -13.71
N VAL A 318 -41.43 -9.86 -12.46
CA VAL A 318 -42.58 -9.89 -11.54
C VAL A 318 -43.74 -9.07 -12.08
N THR A 319 -43.49 -7.84 -12.56
CA THR A 319 -44.55 -7.00 -13.14
C THR A 319 -45.15 -7.61 -14.40
N LEU A 320 -44.35 -8.19 -15.29
CA LEU A 320 -44.83 -8.93 -16.46
C LEU A 320 -45.68 -10.14 -16.07
N LEU A 321 -45.25 -10.91 -15.06
CA LEU A 321 -45.93 -12.11 -14.58
C LEU A 321 -47.27 -11.78 -13.88
N VAL A 322 -47.31 -10.70 -13.10
CA VAL A 322 -48.55 -10.15 -12.51
C VAL A 322 -49.50 -9.67 -13.60
N ARG A 323 -48.99 -8.94 -14.61
CA ARG A 323 -49.80 -8.46 -15.75
C ARG A 323 -50.37 -9.62 -16.57
N HIS A 324 -49.58 -10.68 -16.79
CA HIS A 324 -50.02 -11.90 -17.46
C HIS A 324 -51.11 -12.64 -16.68
N ARG A 325 -50.95 -12.79 -15.36
CA ARG A 325 -51.96 -13.40 -14.48
C ARG A 325 -53.26 -12.61 -14.43
N ARG A 326 -53.19 -11.27 -14.38
CA ARG A 326 -54.38 -10.40 -14.43
C ARG A 326 -55.13 -10.54 -15.76
N ARG A 327 -54.41 -10.59 -16.89
CA ARG A 327 -55.02 -10.83 -18.21
C ARG A 327 -55.73 -12.17 -18.28
N ARG A 328 -55.10 -13.26 -17.81
CA ARG A 328 -55.72 -14.60 -17.79
C ARG A 328 -56.98 -14.68 -16.91
N ARG A 329 -56.98 -14.01 -15.74
CA ARG A 329 -58.18 -13.94 -14.88
C ARG A 329 -59.32 -13.14 -15.51
N GLY A 330 -59.03 -12.09 -16.26
CA GLY A 330 -60.03 -11.33 -17.00
C GLY A 330 -60.70 -12.12 -18.13
N SER A 331 -59.96 -13.03 -18.79
CA SER A 331 -60.51 -13.86 -19.87
C SER A 331 -61.36 -15.04 -19.38
N ALA A 332 -61.19 -15.49 -18.14
CA ALA A 332 -61.99 -16.60 -17.58
C ALA A 332 -63.38 -16.18 -17.07
N ALA A 333 -63.64 -14.88 -16.88
CA ALA A 333 -64.93 -14.36 -16.43
C ALA A 333 -65.92 -14.07 -17.58
N GLY A 334 -65.54 -14.33 -18.84
CA GLY A 334 -66.37 -14.08 -20.03
C GLY A 334 -66.84 -15.34 -20.77
N ALA A 335 -66.63 -16.54 -20.22
CA ALA A 335 -67.17 -17.77 -20.79
C ALA A 335 -68.60 -18.00 -20.27
N ASP A 336 -69.56 -17.42 -20.98
CA ASP A 336 -71.00 -17.58 -20.78
C ASP A 336 -71.43 -19.02 -21.14
N PRO A 337 -71.95 -19.83 -20.18
CA PRO A 337 -72.40 -21.19 -20.45
C PRO A 337 -73.86 -21.18 -20.94
N SER A 338 -74.10 -20.70 -22.16
CA SER A 338 -75.41 -20.88 -22.80
C SER A 338 -75.28 -21.07 -24.30
N LEU A 339 -75.23 -22.33 -24.76
CA LEU A 339 -75.65 -22.71 -26.11
C LEU A 339 -76.00 -24.22 -26.13
N THR A 340 -77.25 -24.49 -25.80
CA THR A 340 -77.97 -25.73 -26.14
C THR A 340 -78.19 -25.83 -27.65
N PRO A 341 -77.97 -26.99 -28.30
CA PRO A 341 -78.37 -27.24 -29.68
C PRO A 341 -79.78 -27.87 -29.74
N ARG A 342 -80.71 -27.22 -30.44
CA ARG A 342 -81.99 -27.78 -30.93
C ARG A 342 -82.08 -27.40 -32.41
N GLY A 343 -82.04 -28.37 -33.34
CA GLY A 343 -83.23 -28.92 -33.99
C GLY A 343 -83.83 -27.86 -34.93
N SER A 344 -83.96 -28.03 -36.24
CA SER A 344 -84.54 -29.16 -36.97
C SER A 344 -84.63 -28.74 -38.44
N GLY A 345 -84.43 -29.65 -39.38
CA GLY A 345 -84.75 -29.43 -40.79
C GLY A 345 -85.37 -30.68 -41.39
N VAL A 346 -86.71 -30.74 -41.42
CA VAL A 346 -87.47 -31.69 -42.23
C VAL A 346 -87.77 -31.04 -43.59
N THR A 347 -87.48 -31.82 -44.62
CA THR A 347 -87.76 -31.70 -46.07
C THR A 347 -89.07 -31.04 -46.50
N PRO A 348 -89.12 -30.57 -47.76
CA PRO A 348 -90.18 -31.01 -48.65
C PRO A 348 -89.70 -31.47 -50.05
N ARG A 349 -90.69 -31.88 -50.84
CA ARG A 349 -90.74 -32.99 -51.80
C ARG A 349 -91.04 -32.51 -53.23
N ALA A 350 -90.50 -33.25 -54.21
CA ALA A 350 -90.94 -33.50 -55.60
C ALA A 350 -91.05 -32.38 -56.68
N ASP A 351 -90.59 -32.79 -57.88
CA ASP A 351 -90.81 -32.38 -59.30
C ASP A 351 -92.28 -32.01 -59.67
N PRO A 352 -92.67 -31.56 -60.90
CA PRO A 352 -91.97 -31.55 -62.21
C PRO A 352 -92.18 -30.29 -63.13
N ALA A 353 -91.45 -30.24 -64.25
CA ALA A 353 -91.94 -30.02 -65.64
C ALA A 353 -90.76 -29.88 -66.61
#